data_AF-Q1QK16-F1
#
_entry.id   AF-Q1QK16-F1
#
_cell.length_a   1.000
_cell.length_b   1.000
_cell.length_c   1.000
_cell.angle_alpha   90.00
_cell.angle_beta   90.00
_cell.angle_gamma   90.00
#
_symmetry.space_group_name_H-M   'P 1'
#
loop_
_entity.id
_entity.type
_entity.pdbx_description
1 polymer ?
#
loop_
_entity_poly.entity_id
_entity_poly.type
_entity_poly.pdbx_seq_one_letter_code
_entity_poly.pdbx_strand_id
1 'polypeptide(L)'
;MGLRPGEKIERLGMIRLVKVTTEPPRRLTDDLDYGFAETEREGFPYGHPLHSPTEFVKFFCNSHKDCTPDTVITRLEYEFAADTASGSG
;
A
#
# COMPACT_ATOMS: atom_id res chain seq x y z
N MET A 1 -4.61 -12.62 -13.35
CA MET A 1 -3.22 -12.13 -13.35
C MET A 1 -2.31 -13.25 -12.89
N GLY A 2 -1.12 -13.35 -13.47
CA GLY A 2 -0.11 -14.39 -13.18
C GLY A 2 1.08 -14.20 -14.11
N LEU A 3 2.17 -14.90 -13.83
CA LEU A 3 3.38 -14.86 -14.67
C LEU A 3 3.03 -15.26 -16.10
N ARG A 4 3.52 -14.47 -17.07
CA ARG A 4 3.44 -14.82 -18.49
C ARG A 4 4.36 -16.01 -18.78
N PRO A 5 4.12 -16.79 -19.84
CA PRO A 5 5.03 -17.85 -20.24
C PRO A 5 6.47 -17.34 -20.38
N GLY A 6 7.39 -17.88 -19.57
CA GLY A 6 8.81 -17.50 -19.56
C GLY A 6 9.21 -16.47 -18.50
N GLU A 7 8.27 -15.82 -17.81
CA GLU A 7 8.59 -14.96 -16.67
C GLU A 7 8.99 -15.79 -15.45
N LYS A 8 10.05 -15.35 -14.75
CA LYS A 8 10.54 -15.97 -13.53
C LYS A 8 10.14 -15.14 -12.31
N ILE A 9 9.92 -15.80 -11.19
CA ILE A 9 9.70 -15.13 -9.91
C ILE A 9 11.02 -14.51 -9.46
N GLU A 10 11.02 -13.20 -9.24
CA GLU A 10 12.07 -12.48 -8.53
C GLU A 10 11.59 -12.19 -7.10
N ARG A 11 12.36 -12.63 -6.10
CA ARG A 11 12.02 -12.38 -4.70
C ARG A 11 12.53 -10.99 -4.29
N LEU A 12 11.59 -10.08 -4.01
CA LEU A 12 11.90 -8.70 -3.63
C LEU A 12 12.35 -8.54 -2.17
N GLY A 13 11.93 -9.45 -1.28
CA GLY A 13 12.28 -9.41 0.14
C GLY A 13 11.28 -10.17 1.00
N MET A 14 11.53 -10.19 2.31
CA MET A 14 10.55 -10.60 3.30
C MET A 14 10.08 -9.35 4.05
N ILE A 15 8.78 -9.24 4.30
CA ILE A 15 8.21 -8.14 5.09
C ILE A 15 7.66 -8.69 6.41
N ARG A 16 7.75 -7.88 7.46
CA ARG A 16 7.12 -8.10 8.76
C ARG A 16 6.05 -7.05 8.96
N LEU A 17 4.83 -7.47 9.25
CA LEU A 17 3.77 -6.54 9.65
C LEU A 17 4.10 -5.97 11.04
N VAL A 18 4.09 -4.65 11.14
CA VAL A 18 4.34 -3.92 12.39
C VAL A 18 3.06 -3.36 12.99
N LYS A 19 2.04 -3.10 12.16
CA LYS A 19 0.73 -2.63 12.61
C LYS A 19 -0.35 -3.03 11.61
N VAL A 20 -1.51 -3.41 12.16
CA VAL A 20 -2.71 -3.75 11.40
C VAL A 20 -3.86 -2.95 11.98
N THR A 21 -4.47 -2.12 11.16
CA THR A 21 -5.63 -1.30 11.53
C THR A 21 -6.71 -1.40 10.46
N THR A 22 -7.86 -0.80 10.73
CA THR A 22 -8.93 -0.67 9.75
C THR A 22 -9.42 0.76 9.71
N GLU A 23 -9.60 1.32 8.52
CA GLU A 23 -10.17 2.64 8.32
C GLU A 23 -10.79 2.79 6.92
N PRO A 24 -11.70 3.75 6.72
CA PRO A 24 -12.23 4.04 5.40
C PRO A 24 -11.27 4.95 4.58
N PRO A 25 -11.16 4.81 3.24
CA PRO A 25 -10.29 5.64 2.41
C PRO A 25 -10.51 7.15 2.58
N ARG A 26 -11.74 7.60 2.88
CA ARG A 26 -12.04 9.01 3.13
C ARG A 26 -11.21 9.62 4.27
N ARG A 27 -10.64 8.80 5.17
CA ARG A 27 -9.79 9.30 6.25
C ARG A 27 -8.62 10.13 5.72
N LEU A 28 -8.09 9.76 4.55
CA LEU A 28 -7.01 10.49 3.85
C LEU A 28 -7.46 11.87 3.34
N THR A 29 -8.75 12.06 3.04
CA THR A 29 -9.30 13.35 2.58
C THR A 29 -9.89 14.19 3.71
N ASP A 30 -10.32 13.54 4.80
CA ASP A 30 -10.84 14.22 5.99
C ASP A 30 -9.72 14.89 6.81
N ASP A 31 -8.49 14.39 6.69
CA ASP A 31 -7.28 14.89 7.34
C ASP A 31 -6.14 14.87 6.33
N LEU A 32 -5.87 16.03 5.72
CA LEU A 32 -4.95 16.13 4.60
C LEU A 32 -3.49 15.94 5.00
N ASP A 33 -3.10 16.37 6.21
CA ASP A 33 -1.73 16.16 6.70
C ASP A 33 -1.45 14.66 6.87
N TYR A 34 -2.41 13.93 7.45
CA TYR A 34 -2.38 12.47 7.48
C TYR A 34 -2.40 11.87 6.07
N GLY A 35 -3.31 12.35 5.21
CA GLY A 35 -3.46 11.87 3.85
C GLY A 35 -2.18 11.95 3.03
N PHE A 36 -1.49 13.08 3.03
CA PHE A 36 -0.22 13.26 2.30
C PHE A 36 0.89 12.38 2.86
N ALA A 37 0.97 12.22 4.19
CA ALA A 37 1.95 11.33 4.80
C ALA A 37 1.70 9.87 4.41
N GLU A 38 0.44 9.45 4.33
CA GLU A 38 0.07 8.10 3.93
C GLU A 38 0.29 7.84 2.43
N THR A 39 -0.08 8.76 1.53
CA THR A 39 0.17 8.58 0.09
C THR A 39 1.66 8.47 -0.20
N GLU A 40 2.51 9.21 0.52
CA GLU A 40 3.96 9.06 0.44
C GLU A 40 4.43 7.67 0.90
N ARG A 41 3.91 7.16 2.03
CA ARG A 41 4.22 5.80 2.53
C ARG A 41 3.74 4.68 1.60
N GLU A 42 2.64 4.90 0.88
CA GLU A 42 2.14 3.99 -0.17
C GLU A 42 3.03 4.00 -1.43
N GLY A 43 4.08 4.84 -1.46
CA GLY A 43 5.04 4.92 -2.55
C GLY A 43 4.72 6.00 -3.59
N PHE A 44 3.89 6.98 -3.25
CA PHE A 44 3.55 8.11 -4.11
C PHE A 44 4.14 9.41 -3.54
N PRO A 45 5.44 9.66 -3.71
CA PRO A 45 6.12 10.83 -3.17
C PRO A 45 5.67 12.12 -3.88
N TYR A 46 6.07 13.26 -3.31
CA TYR A 46 5.80 14.58 -3.91
C TYR A 46 6.17 14.64 -5.39
N GLY A 47 5.28 15.21 -6.21
CA GLY A 47 5.39 15.26 -7.66
C GLY A 47 4.74 14.08 -8.40
N HIS A 48 4.40 12.99 -7.69
CA HIS A 48 3.58 11.92 -8.26
C HIS A 48 2.10 12.35 -8.36
N PRO A 49 1.37 12.03 -9.45
CA PRO A 49 -0.05 12.39 -9.59
C PRO A 49 -0.95 11.87 -8.45
N LEU A 50 -0.62 10.69 -7.92
CA LEU A 50 -1.31 10.06 -6.79
C LEU A 50 -0.77 10.48 -5.41
N HIS A 51 0.14 11.46 -5.34
CA HIS A 51 0.53 12.04 -4.05
C HIS A 51 -0.64 12.80 -3.40
N SER A 52 -1.55 13.36 -4.21
CA SER A 52 -2.78 13.99 -3.72
C SER A 52 -3.72 12.95 -3.10
N PRO A 53 -4.16 13.12 -1.82
CA PRO A 53 -5.08 12.21 -1.15
C PRO A 53 -6.38 11.99 -1.93
N THR A 54 -6.93 13.05 -2.53
CA THR A 54 -8.15 12.97 -3.33
C THR A 54 -7.98 12.10 -4.57
N GLU A 55 -6.87 12.27 -5.30
CA GLU A 55 -6.59 11.47 -6.49
C GLU A 55 -6.28 10.02 -6.12
N PHE A 56 -5.55 9.81 -5.01
CA PHE A 56 -5.30 8.49 -4.47
C PHE A 56 -6.60 7.75 -4.11
N VAL A 57 -7.51 8.37 -3.34
CA VAL A 57 -8.79 7.74 -2.95
C VAL A 57 -9.61 7.39 -4.19
N LYS A 58 -9.69 8.29 -5.17
CA LYS A 58 -10.39 8.05 -6.44
C LYS A 58 -9.77 6.88 -7.21
N PHE A 59 -8.44 6.85 -7.33
CA PHE A 59 -7.71 5.75 -7.97
C PHE A 59 -7.96 4.42 -7.24
N PHE A 60 -7.88 4.43 -5.91
CA PHE A 60 -8.03 3.25 -5.07
C PHE A 60 -9.43 2.64 -5.21
N CYS A 61 -10.48 3.47 -5.08
CA CYS A 61 -11.88 3.03 -5.22
C CYS A 61 -12.18 2.52 -6.63
N ASN A 62 -11.62 3.13 -7.68
CA ASN A 62 -11.80 2.65 -9.05
C ASN A 62 -11.08 1.34 -9.34
N SER A 63 -10.01 1.04 -8.60
CA SER A 63 -9.20 -0.17 -8.78
C SER A 63 -9.72 -1.38 -8.02
N HIS A 64 -10.61 -1.18 -7.04
CA HIS A 64 -11.16 -2.23 -6.19
C HIS A 64 -12.67 -2.35 -6.37
N LYS A 65 -13.13 -3.57 -6.65
CA LYS A 65 -14.56 -3.84 -6.83
C LYS A 65 -15.34 -3.47 -5.57
N ASP A 66 -16.43 -2.73 -5.76
CA ASP A 66 -17.37 -2.29 -4.71
C ASP A 66 -16.73 -1.48 -3.57
N CYS A 67 -15.55 -0.88 -3.81
CA CYS A 67 -14.89 -0.01 -2.85
C CYS A 67 -15.36 1.44 -3.03
N THR A 68 -15.82 2.06 -1.94
CA THR A 68 -16.19 3.48 -1.86
C THR A 68 -15.30 4.18 -0.82
N PRO A 69 -15.33 5.52 -0.74
CA PRO A 69 -14.60 6.25 0.29
C PRO A 69 -14.99 5.88 1.73
N ASP A 70 -16.18 5.31 1.94
CA ASP A 70 -16.67 4.88 3.26
C ASP A 70 -16.41 3.38 3.54
N THR A 71 -15.96 2.60 2.55
CA THR A 71 -15.66 1.18 2.75
C THR A 71 -14.54 1.02 3.75
N VAL A 72 -14.80 0.36 4.88
CA VAL A 72 -13.74 0.05 5.86
C VAL A 72 -12.80 -0.99 5.26
N ILE A 73 -11.53 -0.63 5.11
CA ILE A 73 -10.47 -1.49 4.59
C ILE A 73 -9.41 -1.76 5.65
N THR A 74 -8.66 -2.86 5.48
CA THR A 74 -7.49 -3.15 6.32
C THR A 74 -6.29 -2.35 5.83
N ARG A 75 -5.62 -1.66 6.76
CA ARG A 75 -4.31 -1.03 6.53
C ARG A 75 -3.22 -1.84 7.21
N LEU A 76 -2.13 -2.02 6.47
CA LEU A 76 -0.98 -2.81 6.88
C LEU A 76 0.25 -1.92 6.82
N GLU A 77 0.84 -1.65 7.98
CA GLU A 77 2.18 -1.08 8.04
C GLU A 77 3.17 -2.23 8.18
N TYR A 78 4.25 -2.18 7.41
CA TYR A 78 5.27 -3.21 7.41
C TYR A 78 6.68 -2.61 7.40
N GLU A 79 7.64 -3.44 7.78
CA GLU A 79 9.06 -3.20 7.56
C GLU A 79 9.64 -4.38 6.77
N PHE A 80 10.78 -4.18 6.13
CA PHE A 80 11.55 -5.29 5.60
C PHE A 80 12.15 -6.09 6.76
N ALA A 81 11.90 -7.39 6.79
CA ALA A 81 12.57 -8.27 7.72
C ALA A 81 14.05 -8.31 7.34
N ALA A 82 14.93 -8.22 8.34
CA ALA A 82 16.34 -8.52 8.13
C ALA A 82 16.44 -9.92 7.53
N ASP A 83 17.13 -10.03 6.39
CA ASP A 83 17.33 -11.33 5.76
C ASP A 83 18.10 -12.20 6.75
N THR A 84 17.44 -13.17 7.38
CA THR A 84 18.14 -14.23 8.09
C THR A 84 18.75 -15.13 7.04
N ALA A 85 19.85 -14.68 6.44
CA ALA A 85 20.83 -15.56 5.84
C ALA A 85 21.50 -16.34 6.99
N SER A 86 20.80 -17.34 7.52
CA SER A 86 21.34 -18.30 8.47
C SER A 86 20.77 -19.68 8.17
N GLY A 87 21.61 -20.56 7.61
CA GLY A 87 21.34 -22.00 7.60
C GLY A 87 21.86 -22.74 6.38
N SER A 88 23.18 -22.92 6.33
CA SER A 88 23.87 -24.02 5.66
C SER A 88 23.19 -25.39 5.90
N GLY A 89 23.04 -26.17 4.83
CA GLY A 89 22.65 -27.58 4.83
C GLY A 89 22.71 -28.15 3.42
#